data_AF-A0A963MQZ1-F1
#
_entry.id   AF-A0A963MQZ1-F1
#
_cell.length_a   1.000
_cell.length_b   1.000
_cell.length_c   1.000
_cell.angle_alpha   90.00
_cell.angle_beta   90.00
_cell.angle_gamma   90.00
#
_symmetry.space_group_name_H-M   'P 1'
#
loop_
_entity.id
_entity.type
_entity.pdbx_description
1 polymer ?
#
loop_
_entity_poly.entity_id
_entity_poly.type
_entity_poly.pdbx_seq_one_letter_code
_entity_poly.pdbx_strand_id
1 'polypeptide(L)'
;PIYSDYVERVRVAQAIRDIGAISKSITIYGMSNGDQYPDSLAVIGMDAMLDPWDNPYQYLNLTASKDGNGNGKGKGKDVNVGKARKDHNLVPINSDFDLYSMGKDGASVSPLTAKASRDDIVRANNGRFIGRASDY
;
A
#
# COMPACT_ATOMS: atom_id res chain seq x y z
N PRO A 1 13.24 -8.37 27.61
CA PRO A 1 11.88 -8.38 26.98
C PRO A 1 11.28 -7.00 26.69
N ILE A 2 11.50 -5.96 27.50
CA ILE A 2 10.88 -4.63 27.26
C ILE A 2 11.53 -3.83 26.11
N TYR A 3 12.85 -3.98 25.91
CA TYR A 3 13.59 -3.23 24.88
C TYR A 3 13.18 -3.61 23.45
N SER A 4 12.96 -4.91 23.20
CA SER A 4 12.55 -5.41 21.87
C SER A 4 11.17 -4.85 21.46
N ASP A 5 10.23 -4.79 22.39
CA ASP A 5 8.88 -4.27 22.12
C ASP A 5 8.90 -2.76 21.88
N TYR A 6 9.79 -2.03 22.58
CA TYR A 6 9.99 -0.61 22.34
C TYR A 6 10.55 -0.33 20.94
N VAL A 7 11.61 -1.03 20.54
CA VAL A 7 12.20 -0.90 19.19
C VAL A 7 11.16 -1.23 18.11
N GLU A 8 10.38 -2.28 18.32
CA GLU A 8 9.30 -2.66 17.39
C GLU A 8 8.26 -1.55 17.23
N ARG A 9 7.81 -0.93 18.33
CA ARG A 9 6.86 0.20 18.27
C ARG A 9 7.43 1.39 17.51
N VAL A 10 8.72 1.68 17.67
CA VAL A 10 9.40 2.76 16.94
C VAL A 10 9.44 2.43 15.44
N ARG A 11 9.74 1.18 15.07
CA ARG A 11 9.72 0.72 13.68
C ARG A 11 8.33 0.83 13.07
N VAL A 12 7.30 0.36 13.76
CA VAL A 12 5.90 0.51 13.30
C VAL A 12 5.55 1.99 13.09
N ALA A 13 5.88 2.86 14.05
CA ALA A 13 5.62 4.29 13.93
C ALA A 13 6.37 4.94 12.76
N GLN A 14 7.61 4.51 12.48
CA GLN A 14 8.37 4.95 11.33
C GLN A 14 7.68 4.54 10.02
N ALA A 15 7.31 3.26 9.87
CA ALA A 15 6.64 2.77 8.68
C ALA A 15 5.30 3.48 8.41
N ILE A 16 4.52 3.81 9.46
CA ILE A 16 3.29 4.61 9.33
C ILE A 16 3.59 6.00 8.76
N ARG A 17 4.65 6.67 9.23
CA ARG A 17 5.07 7.99 8.71
C ARG A 17 5.50 7.91 7.26
N ASP A 18 6.28 6.90 6.91
CA ASP A 18 6.79 6.71 5.55
C ASP A 18 5.66 6.42 4.55
N ILE A 19 4.73 5.53 4.91
CA ILE A 19 3.52 5.29 4.10
C ILE A 19 2.69 6.57 3.94
N GLY A 20 2.60 7.41 4.99
CA GLY A 20 1.95 8.72 4.89
C GLY A 20 2.63 9.65 3.89
N ALA A 21 3.96 9.70 3.89
CA ALA A 21 4.75 10.52 2.97
C ALA A 21 4.65 10.00 1.52
N ILE A 22 4.73 8.68 1.31
CA ILE A 22 4.59 8.05 0.00
C ILE A 22 3.17 8.27 -0.53
N SER A 23 2.15 8.00 0.28
CA SER A 23 0.74 8.24 -0.08
C SER A 23 0.52 9.68 -0.51
N LYS A 24 1.06 10.66 0.23
CA LYS A 24 0.93 12.07 -0.12
C LYS A 24 1.56 12.38 -1.48
N SER A 25 2.74 11.84 -1.76
CA SER A 25 3.45 12.07 -3.02
C SER A 25 2.71 11.44 -4.21
N ILE A 26 2.17 10.23 -4.04
CA ILE A 26 1.28 9.58 -5.02
C ILE A 26 0.03 10.43 -5.29
N THR A 27 -0.62 10.95 -4.24
CA THR A 27 -1.82 11.80 -4.39
C THR A 27 -1.51 13.10 -5.12
N ILE A 28 -0.40 13.78 -4.80
CA ILE A 28 0.03 15.01 -5.49
C ILE A 28 0.27 14.73 -6.98
N TYR A 29 0.91 13.62 -7.31
CA TYR A 29 1.09 13.18 -8.69
C TYR A 29 -0.28 12.99 -9.37
N GLY A 30 -1.18 12.21 -8.77
CA GLY A 30 -2.53 11.98 -9.31
C GLY A 30 -3.29 13.28 -9.60
N MET A 31 -3.28 14.23 -8.66
CA MET A 31 -3.91 15.54 -8.84
C MET A 31 -3.31 16.35 -10.00
N SER A 32 -2.01 16.20 -10.24
CA SER A 32 -1.30 16.89 -11.34
C SER A 32 -1.50 16.19 -12.69
N ASN A 33 -1.96 14.93 -12.68
CA ASN A 33 -2.06 14.04 -13.83
C ASN A 33 -3.51 13.61 -14.13
N GLY A 34 -4.51 14.38 -13.68
CA GLY A 34 -5.92 14.11 -13.98
C GLY A 34 -6.45 12.83 -13.33
N ASP A 35 -6.11 12.63 -12.04
CA ASP A 35 -6.44 11.46 -11.22
C ASP A 35 -5.82 10.14 -11.71
N GLN A 36 -4.76 10.23 -12.51
CA GLN A 36 -3.93 9.09 -12.90
C GLN A 36 -2.76 8.91 -11.94
N TYR A 37 -2.77 7.83 -11.16
CA TYR A 37 -1.68 7.47 -10.25
C TYR A 37 -0.46 6.91 -11.01
N PRO A 38 0.77 7.03 -10.47
CA PRO A 38 1.96 6.56 -11.16
C PRO A 38 1.95 5.03 -11.32
N ASP A 39 2.62 4.51 -12.34
CA ASP A 39 2.71 3.05 -12.55
C ASP A 39 3.64 2.37 -11.53
N SER A 40 4.57 3.12 -10.94
CA SER A 40 5.50 2.64 -9.90
C SER A 40 5.99 3.79 -9.02
N LEU A 41 6.57 3.46 -7.86
CA LEU A 41 7.18 4.45 -6.96
C LEU A 41 8.40 5.16 -7.58
N ALA A 42 9.02 4.59 -8.62
CA ALA A 42 10.18 5.19 -9.29
C ALA A 42 9.81 6.50 -10.00
N VAL A 43 8.57 6.62 -10.50
CA VAL A 43 8.06 7.83 -11.14
C VAL A 43 8.09 9.04 -10.20
N ILE A 44 7.94 8.80 -8.90
CA ILE A 44 7.99 9.82 -7.85
C ILE A 44 9.30 9.77 -7.03
N GLY A 45 10.29 8.99 -7.47
CA GLY A 45 11.60 8.87 -6.82
C GLY A 45 11.60 8.23 -5.43
N MET A 46 10.63 7.35 -5.14
CA MET A 46 10.47 6.72 -3.82
C MET A 46 10.63 5.18 -3.84
N ASP A 47 11.08 4.60 -4.96
CA ASP A 47 11.28 3.15 -5.12
C ASP A 47 12.45 2.59 -4.33
N ALA A 48 13.45 3.40 -4.02
CA ALA A 48 14.61 3.00 -3.21
C ALA A 48 14.34 3.05 -1.69
N MET A 49 13.14 3.50 -1.26
CA MET A 49 12.80 3.55 0.16
C MET A 49 12.56 2.14 0.70
N LEU A 50 13.24 1.82 1.79
CA LEU A 50 13.04 0.59 2.54
C LEU A 50 12.27 0.88 3.83
N ASP A 51 11.46 -0.08 4.24
CA ASP A 51 10.81 -0.08 5.53
C ASP A 51 11.83 -0.32 6.67
N PRO A 52 11.44 -0.15 7.93
CA PRO A 52 12.35 -0.27 9.08
C PRO A 52 12.87 -1.69 9.35
N TRP A 53 12.43 -2.67 8.56
CA TRP A 53 12.90 -4.06 8.56
C TRP A 53 13.63 -4.41 7.25
N ASP A 54 14.07 -3.39 6.50
CA ASP A 54 14.85 -3.48 5.26
C ASP A 54 14.10 -4.09 4.07
N ASN A 55 12.76 -4.12 4.09
CA ASN A 55 11.97 -4.56 2.95
C ASN A 55 11.54 -3.37 2.07
N PRO A 56 11.40 -3.54 0.75
CA PRO A 56 10.85 -2.47 -0.10
C PRO A 56 9.35 -2.24 0.19
N TYR A 57 8.94 -0.98 0.21
CA TYR A 57 7.51 -0.64 0.23
C TYR A 57 6.81 -1.17 -1.02
N GLN A 58 5.62 -1.74 -0.80
CA GLN A 58 4.81 -2.32 -1.86
C GLN A 58 3.76 -1.32 -2.31
N TYR A 59 3.64 -1.13 -3.62
CA TYR A 59 2.71 -0.22 -4.25
C TYR A 59 2.03 -0.89 -5.44
N LEU A 60 0.74 -0.64 -5.60
CA LEU A 60 -0.02 -1.11 -6.75
C LEU A 60 -1.10 -0.10 -7.15
N ASN A 61 -1.02 0.43 -8.36
CA ASN A 61 -2.10 1.24 -8.92
C ASN A 61 -3.33 0.35 -9.19
N LEU A 62 -4.44 0.59 -8.48
CA LEU A 62 -5.68 -0.20 -8.62
C LEU A 62 -6.61 0.32 -9.72
N THR A 63 -6.40 1.56 -10.17
CA THR A 63 -7.16 2.20 -11.26
C THR A 63 -6.62 1.86 -12.65
N ALA A 64 -5.50 1.14 -12.74
CA ALA A 64 -4.94 0.71 -14.02
C ALA A 64 -5.89 -0.27 -14.73
N SER A 65 -6.32 0.10 -15.94
CA SER A 65 -7.24 -0.70 -16.76
C SER A 65 -6.49 -1.77 -17.58
N LYS A 66 -7.17 -2.85 -17.97
CA LYS A 66 -6.64 -3.96 -18.82
C LYS A 66 -6.15 -3.51 -20.20
N ASP A 67 -6.70 -2.42 -20.65
CA ASP A 67 -6.61 -1.84 -21.97
C ASP A 67 -5.45 -0.83 -21.93
N GLY A 68 -4.23 -1.36 -22.02
CA GLY A 68 -2.96 -0.61 -22.03
C GLY A 68 -2.78 0.31 -23.24
N ASN A 69 -3.81 1.03 -23.66
CA ASN A 69 -3.75 2.00 -24.74
C ASN A 69 -4.63 3.21 -24.43
N GLY A 70 -4.30 3.94 -23.35
CA GLY A 70 -4.40 5.40 -23.19
C GLY A 70 -5.71 6.14 -23.53
N ASN A 71 -6.79 5.47 -23.87
CA ASN A 71 -8.03 6.08 -24.32
C ASN A 71 -9.18 5.51 -23.49
N GLY A 72 -9.47 6.22 -22.40
CA GLY A 72 -10.58 5.92 -21.53
C GLY A 72 -11.90 5.73 -22.29
N LYS A 73 -12.80 4.97 -21.63
CA LYS A 73 -14.15 4.54 -22.02
C LYS A 73 -14.26 3.07 -22.42
N GLY A 74 -13.72 2.18 -21.61
CA GLY A 74 -14.17 0.78 -21.52
C GLY A 74 -14.62 0.46 -20.10
N LYS A 75 -15.71 -0.28 -19.92
CA LYS A 75 -16.02 -0.97 -18.64
C LYS A 75 -15.02 -2.14 -18.45
N GLY A 76 -13.74 -1.83 -18.49
CA GLY A 76 -12.65 -2.77 -18.24
C GLY A 76 -12.58 -3.04 -16.75
N LYS A 77 -12.59 -4.32 -16.37
CA LYS A 77 -12.34 -4.70 -14.98
C LYS A 77 -10.86 -4.48 -14.68
N ASP A 78 -10.57 -3.51 -13.82
CA ASP A 78 -9.23 -3.16 -13.32
C ASP A 78 -8.35 -4.40 -13.14
N VAL A 79 -7.16 -4.40 -13.77
CA VAL A 79 -6.27 -5.58 -13.77
C VAL A 79 -5.80 -5.95 -12.37
N ASN A 80 -5.70 -4.95 -11.50
CA ASN A 80 -4.92 -5.04 -10.28
C ASN A 80 -5.78 -5.27 -9.03
N VAL A 81 -7.10 -5.05 -9.11
CA VAL A 81 -8.03 -5.24 -7.97
C VAL A 81 -8.00 -6.68 -7.41
N GLY A 82 -7.70 -7.67 -8.24
CA GLY A 82 -7.53 -9.06 -7.79
C GLY A 82 -6.37 -9.26 -6.81
N LYS A 83 -5.33 -8.42 -6.90
CA LYS A 83 -4.07 -8.49 -6.14
C LYS A 83 -4.05 -7.58 -4.90
N ALA A 84 -5.03 -6.68 -4.75
CA ALA A 84 -5.10 -5.72 -3.65
C ALA A 84 -5.11 -6.40 -2.27
N ARG A 85 -4.66 -5.70 -1.22
CA ARG A 85 -4.93 -6.07 0.17
C ARG A 85 -6.44 -6.03 0.42
N LYS A 86 -6.95 -7.04 1.15
CA LYS A 86 -8.38 -7.29 1.35
C LYS A 86 -8.74 -7.47 2.81
N ASP A 87 -9.93 -7.00 3.17
CA ASP A 87 -10.51 -7.20 4.49
C ASP A 87 -10.98 -8.65 4.74
N HIS A 88 -11.65 -8.87 5.86
CA HIS A 88 -12.21 -10.17 6.25
C HIS A 88 -13.28 -10.69 5.29
N ASN A 89 -13.97 -9.82 4.55
CA ASN A 89 -14.95 -10.17 3.52
C ASN A 89 -14.32 -10.36 2.14
N LEU A 90 -12.99 -10.35 2.06
CA LEU A 90 -12.22 -10.44 0.82
C LEU A 90 -12.48 -9.27 -0.13
N VAL A 91 -12.89 -8.12 0.41
CA VAL A 91 -13.10 -6.87 -0.33
C VAL A 91 -11.81 -6.04 -0.26
N PRO A 92 -11.33 -5.48 -1.39
CA PRO A 92 -10.19 -4.57 -1.38
C PRO A 92 -10.36 -3.43 -0.37
N ILE A 93 -9.31 -3.15 0.41
CA ILE A 93 -9.34 -2.11 1.44
C ILE A 93 -9.12 -0.69 0.88
N ASN A 94 -8.69 -0.60 -0.38
CA ASN A 94 -8.55 0.64 -1.15
C ASN A 94 -9.16 0.44 -2.54
N SER A 95 -9.57 1.54 -3.16
CA SER A 95 -10.05 1.59 -4.55
C SER A 95 -9.14 2.38 -5.49
N ASP A 96 -8.25 3.23 -4.95
CA ASP A 96 -7.34 4.08 -5.70
C ASP A 96 -6.00 3.38 -6.00
N PHE A 97 -5.26 3.09 -4.95
CA PHE A 97 -4.01 2.35 -5.00
C PHE A 97 -3.79 1.61 -3.69
N ASP A 98 -3.02 0.54 -3.79
CA ASP A 98 -2.56 -0.22 -2.65
C ASP A 98 -1.17 0.27 -2.23
N LEU A 99 -0.93 0.39 -0.94
CA LEU A 99 0.36 0.84 -0.39
C LEU A 99 0.58 0.25 1.01
N TYR A 100 1.67 -0.49 1.18
CA TYR A 100 1.97 -1.16 2.45
C TYR A 100 3.46 -1.48 2.63
N SER A 101 3.86 -1.76 3.87
CA SER A 101 5.11 -2.46 4.19
C SER A 101 4.79 -3.89 4.59
N MET A 102 5.65 -4.85 4.23
CA MET A 102 5.47 -6.27 4.58
C MET A 102 5.75 -6.58 6.05
N GLY A 103 6.12 -5.57 6.84
CA GLY A 103 6.29 -5.73 8.27
C GLY A 103 7.58 -6.47 8.60
N LYS A 104 7.59 -7.05 9.80
CA LYS A 104 8.80 -7.61 10.40
C LYS A 104 9.21 -8.94 9.77
N ASP A 105 8.23 -9.76 9.41
CA ASP A 105 8.50 -11.09 8.87
C ASP A 105 8.78 -11.07 7.36
N GLY A 106 8.49 -9.95 6.69
CA GLY A 106 8.71 -9.77 5.25
C GLY A 106 7.78 -10.62 4.37
N ALA A 107 6.78 -11.27 4.97
CA ALA A 107 5.80 -12.08 4.27
C ALA A 107 4.48 -11.30 4.16
N SER A 108 3.83 -11.36 3.00
CA SER A 108 2.53 -10.73 2.79
C SER A 108 1.69 -11.49 1.76
N VAL A 109 0.38 -11.59 1.99
CA VAL A 109 -0.60 -12.19 1.06
C VAL A 109 -1.92 -11.42 1.12
N SER A 110 -2.64 -11.32 -0.01
CA SER A 110 -3.80 -10.43 -0.22
C SER A 110 -4.84 -10.31 0.92
N PRO A 111 -5.28 -11.34 1.66
CA PRO A 111 -6.17 -11.15 2.82
C PRO A 111 -5.43 -10.69 4.08
N LEU A 112 -5.87 -9.60 4.72
CA LEU A 112 -5.30 -9.10 5.99
C LEU A 112 -5.51 -10.06 7.18
N THR A 113 -6.47 -10.97 7.06
CA THR A 113 -6.75 -12.00 8.08
C THR A 113 -5.71 -13.13 8.07
N ALA A 114 -4.92 -13.27 7.00
CA ALA A 114 -3.88 -14.28 6.93
C ALA A 114 -2.77 -13.99 7.95
N LYS A 115 -2.22 -15.04 8.58
CA LYS A 115 -1.19 -14.89 9.62
C LYS A 115 0.02 -14.07 9.14
N ALA A 116 0.50 -14.37 7.94
CA ALA A 116 1.61 -13.71 7.25
C ALA A 116 1.25 -12.31 6.71
N SER A 117 0.30 -11.63 7.32
CA SER A 117 -0.21 -10.33 6.86
C SER A 117 -0.68 -9.45 8.00
N ARG A 118 -0.63 -9.98 9.24
CA ARG A 118 -1.14 -9.31 10.44
C ARG A 118 -0.15 -8.27 10.95
N ASP A 119 1.13 -8.34 10.58
CA ASP A 119 2.15 -7.37 10.93
C ASP A 119 2.46 -6.36 9.82
N ASP A 120 1.88 -6.51 8.63
CA ASP A 120 1.90 -5.47 7.60
C ASP A 120 1.48 -4.12 8.18
N ILE A 121 2.13 -3.05 7.72
CA ILE A 121 1.65 -1.69 7.92
C ILE A 121 0.98 -1.25 6.63
N VAL A 122 -0.32 -0.98 6.69
CA VAL A 122 -1.17 -0.79 5.51
C VAL A 122 -1.77 0.60 5.49
N ARG A 123 -1.85 1.18 4.29
CA ARG A 123 -2.81 2.25 4.00
C ARG A 123 -4.15 1.59 3.70
N ALA A 124 -5.24 2.08 4.30
CA ALA A 124 -6.58 1.55 4.07
C ALA A 124 -7.63 2.67 4.05
N ASN A 125 -8.83 2.33 3.58
CA ASN A 125 -9.95 3.25 3.41
C ASN A 125 -9.56 4.50 2.60
N ASN A 126 -8.82 4.29 1.50
CA ASN A 126 -8.30 5.36 0.64
C ASN A 126 -7.53 6.44 1.43
N GLY A 127 -6.70 6.00 2.39
CA GLY A 127 -5.81 6.86 3.18
C GLY A 127 -6.39 7.38 4.48
N ARG A 128 -7.63 7.01 4.85
CA ARG A 128 -8.22 7.37 6.15
C ARG A 128 -7.63 6.58 7.32
N PHE A 129 -6.96 5.47 7.03
CA PHE A 129 -6.23 4.66 7.99
C PHE A 129 -4.83 4.38 7.47
N ILE A 130 -3.82 4.52 8.34
CA ILE A 130 -2.47 4.02 8.14
C ILE A 130 -2.03 3.41 9.46
N GLY A 131 -1.79 2.10 9.47
CA GLY A 131 -1.53 1.38 10.71
C GLY A 131 -1.29 -0.10 10.47
N ARG A 132 -1.12 -0.85 11.55
CA ARG A 132 -0.91 -2.29 11.49
C ARG A 132 -2.17 -2.98 10.97
N ALA A 133 -2.03 -3.96 10.10
CA ALA A 133 -3.14 -4.72 9.52
C ALA A 133 -3.97 -5.46 10.59
N SER A 134 -3.38 -5.84 11.72
CA SER A 134 -4.12 -6.42 12.85
C SER A 134 -5.10 -5.46 13.52
N ASP A 135 -4.91 -4.15 13.34
CA ASP A 135 -5.64 -3.08 14.01
C ASP A 135 -6.69 -2.42 13.09
N TYR A 136 -6.82 -2.93 11.86
CA TYR A 136 -7.79 -2.53 10.84
C TYR A 136 -9.00 -3.49 10.81
#